data_AF-A0A1I1VQ23-F1
#
_entry.id   AF-A0A1I1VQ23-F1
#
_cell.length_a   1.000
_cell.length_b   1.000
_cell.length_c   1.000
_cell.angle_alpha   90.00
_cell.angle_beta   90.00
_cell.angle_gamma   90.00
#
_symmetry.space_group_name_H-M   'P 1'
#
loop_
_entity.id
_entity.type
_entity.pdbx_description
1 polymer ?
#
loop_
_entity_poly.entity_id
_entity_poly.type
_entity_poly.pdbx_seq_one_letter_code
_entity_poly.pdbx_strand_id
1 'polypeptide(L)'
;MPIRNFIESINIKNYLTKGGFKNLINKSDLDYHSLRKEADEFWKSGKQTVITFDYEGSSANFTFSADEELIFETIDIFTREGIWSAIHNSNDASSLFKLLEIGFEKYSLHEELVILLHSELSLHYAEAGDSFELRKIAPTLPNLEKMREFLNKNRLSQ
;
A
#
# COMPACT_ATOMS: atom_id res chain seq x y z
N MET A 1 -2.65 -16.77 15.07
CA MET A 1 -3.78 -16.50 14.14
C MET A 1 -3.22 -16.61 12.73
N PRO A 2 -3.90 -17.26 11.77
CA PRO A 2 -3.42 -17.32 10.38
C PRO A 2 -3.17 -15.91 9.83
N ILE A 3 -2.10 -15.71 9.05
CA ILE A 3 -1.72 -14.38 8.56
C ILE A 3 -2.81 -13.79 7.66
N ARG A 4 -3.49 -14.65 6.89
CA ARG A 4 -4.61 -14.27 6.03
C ARG A 4 -5.70 -13.56 6.85
N ASN A 5 -6.14 -14.18 7.94
CA ASN A 5 -7.18 -13.62 8.80
C ASN A 5 -6.74 -12.29 9.43
N PHE A 6 -5.45 -12.14 9.74
CA PHE A 6 -4.92 -10.87 10.24
C PHE A 6 -5.09 -9.75 9.21
N ILE A 7 -4.65 -10.00 7.97
CA ILE A 7 -4.69 -9.02 6.88
C ILE A 7 -6.14 -8.62 6.57
N GLU A 8 -7.07 -9.57 6.54
CA GLU A 8 -8.52 -9.29 6.35
C GLU A 8 -9.11 -8.46 7.48
N SER A 9 -8.71 -8.75 8.72
CA SER A 9 -9.22 -8.06 9.92
C SER A 9 -8.57 -6.70 10.17
N ILE A 10 -7.67 -6.26 9.30
CA ILE A 10 -6.82 -5.10 9.60
C ILE A 10 -7.66 -3.82 9.66
N ASN A 11 -7.42 -3.07 10.73
CA ASN A 11 -7.98 -1.74 10.82
C ASN A 11 -7.20 -0.79 9.89
N ILE A 12 -7.86 -0.28 8.86
CA ILE A 12 -7.26 0.61 7.85
C ILE A 12 -6.60 1.82 8.50
N LYS A 13 -7.23 2.43 9.52
CA LYS A 13 -6.61 3.56 10.24
C LYS A 13 -5.27 3.14 10.84
N ASN A 14 -5.19 1.98 11.46
CA ASN A 14 -3.93 1.48 12.02
C ASN A 14 -2.91 1.19 10.90
N TYR A 15 -3.33 0.57 9.80
CA TYR A 15 -2.47 0.33 8.64
C TYR A 15 -1.86 1.61 8.09
N LEU A 16 -2.70 2.62 7.84
CA LEU A 16 -2.31 3.89 7.28
C LEU A 16 -1.46 4.72 8.26
N THR A 17 -1.75 4.70 9.56
CA THR A 17 -1.01 5.49 10.54
C THR A 17 0.31 4.85 10.96
N LYS A 18 0.38 3.52 10.97
CA LYS A 18 1.60 2.77 11.35
C LYS A 18 2.52 2.50 10.18
N GLY A 19 2.07 2.68 8.95
CA GLY A 19 2.96 2.59 7.79
C GLY A 19 3.14 1.17 7.24
N GLY A 20 2.06 0.40 7.19
CA GLY A 20 2.06 -0.93 6.58
C GLY A 20 2.05 -2.11 7.55
N PHE A 21 2.05 -3.33 7.00
CA PHE A 21 1.99 -4.56 7.78
C PHE A 21 3.25 -4.79 8.60
N LYS A 22 4.42 -4.38 8.10
CA LYS A 22 5.71 -4.56 8.80
C LYS A 22 5.74 -3.93 10.20
N ASN A 23 4.90 -2.91 10.42
CA ASN A 23 4.80 -2.17 11.68
C ASN A 23 3.58 -2.60 12.53
N LEU A 24 2.77 -3.52 12.04
CA LEU A 24 1.56 -4.04 12.71
C LEU A 24 1.68 -5.50 13.12
N ILE A 25 2.59 -6.24 12.49
CA ILE A 25 2.77 -7.68 12.65
C ILE A 25 4.17 -7.92 13.19
N ASN A 26 4.33 -8.92 14.07
CA ASN A 26 5.67 -9.29 14.54
C ASN A 26 6.50 -9.79 13.37
N LYS A 27 7.80 -9.45 13.34
CA LYS A 27 8.71 -9.90 12.27
C LYS A 27 8.69 -11.42 12.08
N SER A 28 8.52 -12.19 13.15
CA SER A 28 8.42 -13.66 13.10
C SER A 28 7.19 -14.16 12.35
N ASP A 29 6.11 -13.39 12.30
CA ASP A 29 4.88 -13.78 11.60
C ASP A 29 4.89 -13.31 10.13
N LEU A 30 5.85 -12.44 9.76
CA LEU A 30 6.15 -12.02 8.39
C LEU A 30 7.33 -12.78 7.78
N ASP A 31 7.64 -13.96 8.31
CA ASP A 31 8.71 -14.79 7.77
C ASP A 31 8.31 -15.43 6.43
N TYR A 32 9.28 -15.53 5.52
CA TYR A 32 9.08 -16.02 4.17
C TYR A 32 8.43 -17.40 4.12
N HIS A 33 8.83 -18.34 4.99
CA HIS A 33 8.33 -19.71 4.95
C HIS A 33 6.90 -19.83 5.46
N SER A 34 6.52 -19.07 6.48
CA SER A 34 5.15 -19.04 6.99
C SER A 34 4.22 -18.39 5.98
N LEU A 35 4.59 -17.23 5.43
CA LEU A 35 3.76 -16.57 4.41
C LEU A 35 3.56 -17.47 3.18
N ARG A 36 4.63 -18.12 2.71
CA ARG A 36 4.56 -18.98 1.52
C ARG A 36 3.63 -20.18 1.68
N LYS A 37 3.42 -20.69 2.91
CA LYS A 37 2.51 -21.83 3.15
C LYS A 37 1.04 -21.47 3.01
N GLU A 38 0.69 -20.20 3.24
CA GLU A 38 -0.70 -19.72 3.26
C GLU A 38 -1.08 -18.87 2.04
N ALA A 39 -0.09 -18.56 1.20
CA ALA A 39 -0.22 -17.72 0.01
C ALA A 39 -1.05 -18.38 -1.09
N ASP A 40 -1.79 -17.55 -1.83
CA ASP A 40 -2.48 -17.98 -3.05
C ASP A 40 -1.49 -18.17 -4.18
N GLU A 41 -0.52 -17.25 -4.30
CA GLU A 41 0.46 -17.25 -5.35
C GLU A 41 1.85 -16.83 -4.85
N PHE A 42 2.89 -17.28 -5.53
CA PHE A 42 4.22 -16.71 -5.41
C PHE A 42 4.97 -16.82 -6.74
N TRP A 43 5.78 -15.81 -7.04
CA TRP A 43 6.58 -15.78 -8.26
C TRP A 43 7.93 -15.11 -8.02
N LYS A 44 8.86 -15.35 -8.95
CA LYS A 44 10.17 -14.70 -8.95
C LYS A 44 10.13 -13.43 -9.78
N SER A 45 10.73 -12.38 -9.26
CA SER A 45 11.00 -11.13 -9.99
C SER A 45 12.49 -10.84 -9.90
N GLY A 46 13.25 -11.27 -10.91
CA GLY A 46 14.71 -11.27 -10.85
C GLY A 46 15.23 -12.11 -9.68
N LYS A 47 15.94 -11.48 -8.74
CA LYS A 47 16.45 -12.13 -7.52
C LYS A 47 15.46 -12.13 -6.35
N GLN A 48 14.31 -11.49 -6.50
CA GLN A 48 13.30 -11.36 -5.46
C GLN A 48 12.21 -12.42 -5.61
N THR A 49 11.51 -12.67 -4.52
CA THR A 49 10.28 -13.48 -4.52
C THR A 49 9.13 -12.61 -4.07
N VAL A 50 8.03 -12.61 -4.82
CA VAL A 50 6.78 -11.99 -4.38
C VAL A 50 5.87 -13.09 -3.90
N ILE A 51 5.30 -12.92 -2.71
CA ILE A 51 4.27 -13.78 -2.12
C ILE A 51 2.98 -12.98 -2.06
N THR A 52 1.89 -13.56 -2.54
CA THR A 52 0.63 -12.87 -2.72
C THR A 52 -0.53 -13.56 -2.03
N PHE A 53 -1.34 -12.74 -1.38
CA PHE A 53 -2.58 -13.11 -0.75
C PHE A 53 -3.70 -12.35 -1.43
N ASP A 54 -4.65 -13.07 -1.98
CA ASP A 54 -5.81 -12.52 -2.66
C ASP A 54 -6.97 -12.36 -1.69
N TYR A 55 -7.62 -11.21 -1.79
CA TYR A 55 -8.81 -10.84 -1.06
C TYR A 55 -9.86 -10.35 -2.05
N GLU A 56 -11.10 -10.24 -1.56
CA GLU A 56 -12.16 -9.63 -2.35
C GLU A 56 -11.77 -8.19 -2.72
N GLY A 57 -11.51 -7.97 -4.01
CA GLY A 57 -11.21 -6.65 -4.57
C GLY A 57 -9.78 -6.15 -4.43
N SER A 58 -8.87 -6.90 -3.80
CA SER A 58 -7.47 -6.48 -3.63
C SER A 58 -6.53 -7.65 -3.42
N SER A 59 -5.23 -7.42 -3.56
CA SER A 59 -4.20 -8.38 -3.15
C SER A 59 -3.13 -7.71 -2.29
N ALA A 60 -2.64 -8.45 -1.29
CA ALA A 60 -1.48 -8.06 -0.50
C ALA A 60 -0.25 -8.82 -1.00
N ASN A 61 0.79 -8.08 -1.38
CA ASN A 61 2.01 -8.62 -1.95
C ASN A 61 3.18 -8.33 -1.02
N PHE A 62 3.94 -9.37 -0.65
CA PHE A 62 5.12 -9.27 0.18
C PHE A 62 6.35 -9.65 -0.65
N THR A 63 7.27 -8.71 -0.82
CA THR A 63 8.47 -8.88 -1.63
C THR A 63 9.67 -9.21 -0.75
N PHE A 64 10.28 -10.36 -1.00
CA PHE A 64 11.44 -10.87 -0.28
C PHE A 64 12.70 -10.84 -1.14
N SER A 65 13.85 -10.65 -0.49
CA SER A 65 15.17 -10.77 -1.10
C SER A 65 15.51 -12.22 -1.45
N ALA A 66 16.68 -12.43 -2.07
CA ALA A 66 17.21 -13.76 -2.31
C ALA A 66 17.56 -14.50 -0.99
N ASP A 67 17.86 -13.74 0.05
CA ASP A 67 18.16 -14.21 1.41
C ASP A 67 16.89 -14.29 2.28
N GLU A 68 15.71 -14.23 1.65
CA GLU A 68 14.41 -14.40 2.32
C GLU A 68 14.08 -13.32 3.38
N GLU A 69 14.73 -12.16 3.29
CA GLU A 69 14.38 -10.98 4.10
C GLU A 69 13.28 -10.16 3.42
N LEU A 70 12.27 -9.75 4.19
CA LEU A 70 11.21 -8.86 3.70
C LEU A 70 11.82 -7.51 3.31
N ILE A 71 11.63 -7.12 2.05
CA ILE A 71 12.08 -5.83 1.51
C ILE A 71 10.96 -4.80 1.63
N PHE A 72 9.77 -5.12 1.12
CA PHE A 72 8.59 -4.26 1.16
C PHE A 72 7.31 -5.04 0.90
N GLU A 73 6.19 -4.45 1.33
CA GLU A 73 4.84 -4.89 1.06
C GLU A 73 4.11 -3.91 0.12
N THR A 74 3.13 -4.37 -0.65
CA THR A 74 2.20 -3.48 -1.38
C THR A 74 0.79 -4.04 -1.35
N ILE A 75 -0.20 -3.18 -1.50
CA ILE A 75 -1.58 -3.57 -1.78
C ILE A 75 -1.91 -3.16 -3.20
N ASP A 76 -2.41 -4.07 -4.01
CA ASP A 76 -3.03 -3.77 -5.30
C ASP A 76 -4.55 -3.80 -5.15
N ILE A 77 -5.24 -2.81 -5.71
CA ILE A 77 -6.68 -2.61 -5.56
C ILE A 77 -7.35 -2.73 -6.93
N PHE A 78 -8.27 -3.68 -7.06
CA PHE A 78 -8.96 -4.01 -8.30
C PHE A 78 -10.41 -3.54 -8.32
N THR A 79 -11.08 -3.48 -7.16
CA THR A 79 -12.48 -3.08 -7.06
C THR A 79 -12.69 -2.00 -6.01
N ARG A 80 -13.92 -1.45 -5.98
CA ARG A 80 -14.38 -0.44 -5.00
C ARG A 80 -14.78 -1.05 -3.65
N GLU A 81 -14.73 -2.37 -3.53
CA GLU A 81 -15.30 -3.12 -2.43
C GLU A 81 -14.24 -3.49 -1.38
N GLY A 82 -14.69 -4.14 -0.30
CA GLY A 82 -13.82 -4.58 0.77
C GLY A 82 -13.29 -3.45 1.65
N ILE A 83 -12.19 -3.75 2.33
CA ILE A 83 -11.63 -2.86 3.36
C ILE A 83 -11.19 -1.51 2.78
N TRP A 84 -10.76 -1.44 1.52
CA TRP A 84 -10.23 -0.19 0.96
C TRP A 84 -11.30 0.80 0.46
N SER A 85 -12.59 0.40 0.51
CA SER A 85 -13.71 1.21 0.03
C SER A 85 -13.75 2.64 0.59
N ALA A 86 -13.43 2.83 1.88
CA ALA A 86 -13.44 4.12 2.55
C ALA A 86 -12.40 5.14 2.02
N ILE A 87 -11.40 4.65 1.29
CA ILE A 87 -10.34 5.48 0.68
C ILE A 87 -10.25 5.26 -0.83
N HIS A 88 -11.27 4.66 -1.45
CA HIS A 88 -11.21 4.32 -2.86
C HIS A 88 -11.17 5.58 -3.75
N ASN A 89 -11.91 6.63 -3.39
CA ASN A 89 -11.86 7.92 -4.06
C ASN A 89 -10.87 8.86 -3.36
N SER A 90 -10.04 9.57 -4.12
CA SER A 90 -9.02 10.46 -3.55
C SER A 90 -9.57 11.63 -2.69
N ASN A 91 -10.77 12.12 -2.98
CA ASN A 91 -11.42 13.19 -2.20
C ASN A 91 -11.97 12.66 -0.87
N ASP A 92 -12.56 11.46 -0.90
CA ASP A 92 -13.02 10.77 0.31
C ASP A 92 -11.84 10.42 1.21
N ALA A 93 -10.76 9.88 0.62
CA ALA A 93 -9.52 9.62 1.33
C ALA A 93 -8.94 10.88 1.99
N SER A 94 -8.85 11.99 1.24
CA SER A 94 -8.37 13.26 1.78
C SER A 94 -9.24 13.77 2.94
N SER A 95 -10.56 13.59 2.87
CA SER A 95 -11.49 13.97 3.92
C SER A 95 -11.35 13.10 5.16
N LEU A 96 -11.22 11.79 4.96
CA LEU A 96 -10.96 10.82 6.02
C LEU A 96 -9.63 11.10 6.72
N PHE A 97 -8.56 11.41 5.98
CA PHE A 97 -7.24 11.70 6.56
C PHE A 97 -7.26 12.96 7.40
N LYS A 98 -7.98 14.01 6.98
CA LYS A 98 -8.21 15.20 7.80
C LYS A 98 -8.97 14.87 9.08
N LEU A 99 -10.05 14.09 8.98
CA LEU A 99 -10.86 13.67 10.14
C LEU A 99 -10.06 12.84 11.14
N LEU A 100 -9.16 11.98 10.64
CA LEU A 100 -8.33 11.09 11.45
C LEU A 100 -6.99 11.71 11.86
N GLU A 101 -6.76 12.99 11.53
CA GLU A 101 -5.52 13.73 11.76
C GLU A 101 -4.27 13.02 11.20
N ILE A 102 -4.43 12.32 10.08
CA ILE A 102 -3.33 11.70 9.34
C ILE A 102 -2.65 12.77 8.49
N GLY A 103 -1.37 13.02 8.73
CA GLY A 103 -0.58 13.96 7.93
C GLY A 103 -0.33 13.41 6.52
N PHE A 104 -0.66 14.23 5.51
CA PHE A 104 -0.48 13.85 4.10
C PHE A 104 -0.15 15.05 3.20
N GLU A 105 0.48 14.73 2.07
CA GLU A 105 0.74 15.62 0.95
C GLU A 105 0.06 15.04 -0.31
N LYS A 106 -0.43 15.91 -1.20
CA LYS A 106 -1.10 15.50 -2.44
C LYS A 106 -0.33 16.00 -3.65
N TYR A 107 -0.07 15.11 -4.59
CA TYR A 107 0.64 15.39 -5.83
C TYR A 107 -0.21 14.96 -7.03
N SER A 108 -0.46 15.89 -7.93
CA SER A 108 -1.06 15.60 -9.23
C SER A 108 0.05 15.39 -10.25
N LEU A 109 0.12 14.18 -10.79
CA LEU A 109 0.92 13.81 -11.95
C LEU A 109 -0.02 13.80 -13.17
N HIS A 110 0.43 13.32 -14.33
CA HIS A 110 -0.37 13.37 -15.56
C HIS A 110 -1.67 12.56 -15.47
N GLU A 111 -1.55 11.23 -15.37
CA GLU A 111 -2.69 10.30 -15.30
C GLU A 111 -2.88 9.73 -13.89
N GLU A 112 -2.15 10.27 -12.92
CA GLU A 112 -2.05 9.74 -11.57
C GLU A 112 -2.10 10.86 -10.54
N LEU A 113 -2.77 10.57 -9.44
CA LEU A 113 -2.76 11.37 -8.23
C LEU A 113 -2.13 10.53 -7.12
N VAL A 114 -1.08 11.05 -6.50
CA VAL A 114 -0.40 10.40 -5.39
C VAL A 114 -0.71 11.14 -4.10
N ILE A 115 -1.24 10.43 -3.10
CA ILE A 115 -1.32 10.91 -1.73
C ILE A 115 -0.17 10.28 -0.95
N LEU A 116 0.75 11.11 -0.47
CA LEU A 116 1.91 10.72 0.33
C LEU A 116 1.59 10.91 1.81
N LEU A 117 1.59 9.84 2.60
CA LEU A 117 1.37 9.89 4.03
C LEU A 117 2.69 10.07 4.78
N HIS A 118 2.65 10.77 5.91
CA HIS A 118 3.81 10.92 6.79
C HIS A 118 4.25 9.60 7.46
N SER A 119 3.40 8.57 7.41
CA SER A 119 3.68 7.20 7.86
C SER A 119 4.51 6.38 6.87
N GLU A 120 5.08 7.01 5.85
CA GLU A 120 5.89 6.36 4.81
C GLU A 120 5.10 5.42 3.89
N LEU A 121 3.82 5.74 3.65
CA LEU A 121 3.01 5.11 2.62
C LEU A 121 2.67 6.12 1.52
N SER A 122 2.63 5.65 0.27
CA SER A 122 2.06 6.35 -0.87
C SER A 122 0.82 5.61 -1.36
N LEU A 123 -0.24 6.36 -1.57
CA LEU A 123 -1.48 5.88 -2.16
C LEU A 123 -1.55 6.44 -3.57
N HIS A 124 -1.70 5.54 -4.53
CA HIS A 124 -1.63 5.80 -5.95
C HIS A 124 -3.04 5.68 -6.54
N TYR A 125 -3.56 6.78 -7.06
CA TYR A 125 -4.87 6.86 -7.67
C TYR A 125 -4.74 7.11 -9.17
N ALA A 126 -5.44 6.32 -9.98
CA ALA A 126 -5.51 6.54 -11.42
C ALA A 126 -6.78 7.30 -11.80
N GLU A 127 -6.72 8.05 -12.90
CA GLU A 127 -7.88 8.74 -13.46
C GLU A 127 -9.00 7.74 -13.85
N ALA A 128 -10.24 8.09 -13.50
CA ALA A 128 -11.43 7.29 -13.74
C ALA A 128 -12.63 8.22 -13.95
N GLY A 129 -12.84 8.65 -15.19
CA GLY A 129 -13.83 9.68 -15.54
C GLY A 129 -13.50 11.00 -14.86
N ASP A 130 -14.47 11.58 -14.16
CA ASP A 130 -14.29 12.86 -13.44
C ASP A 130 -13.65 12.68 -12.04
N SER A 131 -12.98 11.55 -11.79
CA SER A 131 -12.47 11.20 -10.47
C SER A 131 -11.13 10.46 -10.51
N PHE A 132 -10.54 10.23 -9.33
CA PHE A 132 -9.31 9.45 -9.15
C PHE A 132 -9.58 8.29 -8.20
N GLU A 133 -9.32 7.07 -8.67
CA GLU A 133 -9.59 5.80 -7.98
C GLU A 133 -8.31 5.13 -7.51
N LEU A 134 -8.32 4.61 -6.28
CA LEU A 134 -7.20 3.94 -5.67
C LEU A 134 -6.85 2.66 -6.44
N ARG A 135 -5.59 2.55 -6.84
CA ARG A 135 -5.04 1.37 -7.52
C ARG A 135 -3.96 0.66 -6.72
N LYS A 136 -3.19 1.40 -5.94
CA LYS A 136 -2.07 0.82 -5.18
C LYS A 136 -1.80 1.56 -3.89
N ILE A 137 -1.39 0.83 -2.86
CA ILE A 137 -0.74 1.36 -1.67
C ILE A 137 0.65 0.74 -1.58
N ALA A 138 1.68 1.57 -1.43
CA ALA A 138 3.06 1.13 -1.36
C ALA A 138 3.83 1.90 -0.30
N PRO A 139 4.93 1.36 0.24
CA PRO A 139 5.84 2.11 1.08
C PRO A 139 6.64 3.10 0.24
N THR A 140 7.05 4.18 0.87
CA THR A 140 7.92 5.17 0.24
C THR A 140 9.34 4.63 0.18
N LEU A 141 9.75 4.11 -0.98
CA LEU A 141 11.10 3.61 -1.20
C LEU A 141 11.98 4.67 -1.90
N PRO A 142 13.25 4.84 -1.49
CA PRO A 142 13.88 4.24 -0.32
C PRO A 142 13.44 4.85 1.02
N ASN A 143 12.89 6.08 1.00
CA ASN A 143 12.33 6.77 2.17
C ASN A 143 11.38 7.89 1.74
N LEU A 144 10.72 8.50 2.72
CA LEU A 144 9.76 9.59 2.52
C LEU A 144 10.35 10.80 1.81
N GLU A 145 11.56 11.22 2.18
CA GLU A 145 12.21 12.42 1.61
C GLU A 145 12.52 12.23 0.12
N LYS A 146 13.06 11.08 -0.26
CA LYS A 146 13.35 10.75 -1.67
C LYS A 146 12.09 10.61 -2.50
N MET A 147 11.01 10.04 -1.94
CA MET A 147 9.72 10.02 -2.61
C MET A 147 9.19 11.45 -2.81
N ARG A 148 9.27 12.31 -1.79
CA ARG A 148 8.88 13.73 -1.88
C ARG A 148 9.67 14.48 -2.95
N GLU A 149 11.00 14.30 -3.01
CA GLU A 149 11.85 14.89 -4.05
C GLU A 149 11.41 14.44 -5.45
N PHE A 150 11.17 13.13 -5.62
CA PHE A 150 10.70 12.56 -6.89
C PHE A 150 9.36 13.15 -7.30
N LEU A 151 8.37 13.17 -6.41
CA LEU A 151 7.03 13.69 -6.72
C LEU A 151 7.07 15.18 -7.02
N ASN A 152 7.87 15.97 -6.29
CA ASN A 152 8.02 17.40 -6.57
C ASN A 152 8.65 17.69 -7.93
N LYS A 153 9.55 16.84 -8.42
CA LYS A 153 10.15 16.98 -9.75
C LYS A 153 9.16 16.66 -10.88
N ASN A 154 8.23 15.74 -10.63
CA ASN A 154 7.32 15.21 -11.67
C ASN A 154 5.89 15.75 -11.57
N ARG A 155 5.57 16.55 -10.53
CA ARG A 155 4.24 17.17 -10.40
C ARG A 155 3.97 18.09 -11.58
N LEU A 156 2.72 18.09 -12.04
CA LEU A 156 2.27 19.10 -12.97
C LEU A 156 2.38 20.47 -12.30
N SER A 157 2.92 21.45 -13.04
CA SER A 157 2.87 22.84 -12.59
C SER A 157 1.39 23.24 -12.55
N GLN A 158 0.90 23.62 -11.38
CA GLN A 158 -0.41 24.26 -11.26
C GLN A 158 -0.39 25.64 -11.91
#